data_AF-A0A183DQJ7-F1
#
_entry.id   AF-A0A183DQJ7-F1
#
_cell.length_a   1.000
_cell.length_b   1.000
_cell.length_c   1.000
_cell.angle_alpha   90.00
_cell.angle_beta   90.00
_cell.angle_gamma   90.00
#
_symmetry.space_group_name_H-M   'P 1'
#
loop_
_entity.id
_entity.type
_entity.pdbx_description
1 polymer ?
#
loop_
_entity_poly.entity_id
_entity_poly.type
_entity_poly.pdbx_seq_one_letter_code
_entity_poly.pdbx_strand_id
1 'polypeptide(L)'
;MDVGKSYGIVNFGQSTLNMMRIEHGYKIWGREVLVICEPLTELQGWRTVPKRMEVIRKEGSEDRVGQITSGTYSVRLNRPLAFAWVHMDITPEDKSVLSQCRLLTWEIC
;
A
#
# COMPACT_ATOMS: atom_id res chain seq x y z
N MET A 1 -29.44 -4.50 11.87
CA MET A 1 -29.34 -5.02 10.49
C MET A 1 -30.67 -4.96 9.75
N ASP A 2 -31.80 -5.18 10.42
CA ASP A 2 -33.12 -5.28 9.76
C ASP A 2 -33.55 -4.03 8.98
N VAL A 3 -33.32 -2.84 9.53
CA VAL A 3 -33.67 -1.56 8.88
C VAL A 3 -32.88 -1.32 7.58
N GLY A 4 -31.65 -1.85 7.49
CA GLY A 4 -30.79 -1.67 6.32
C GLY A 4 -30.90 -2.78 5.27
N LYS A 5 -31.74 -3.80 5.50
CA LYS A 5 -31.81 -4.98 4.63
C LYS A 5 -32.19 -4.64 3.20
N SER A 6 -33.14 -3.72 3.02
CA SER A 6 -33.57 -3.23 1.69
C SER A 6 -32.48 -2.44 0.95
N TYR A 7 -31.50 -1.91 1.68
CA TYR A 7 -30.36 -1.16 1.14
C TYR A 7 -29.11 -2.05 0.96
N GLY A 8 -29.21 -3.35 1.24
CA GLY A 8 -28.08 -4.28 1.11
C GLY A 8 -27.03 -4.10 2.20
N ILE A 9 -27.42 -3.68 3.43
CA ILE A 9 -26.47 -3.58 4.53
C ILE A 9 -25.84 -4.95 4.82
N VAL A 10 -24.51 -4.99 4.88
CA VAL A 10 -23.72 -6.20 5.14
C VAL A 10 -22.64 -5.92 6.16
N ASN A 11 -22.24 -6.96 6.89
CA ASN A 11 -21.05 -6.90 7.72
C ASN A 11 -19.80 -6.99 6.85
N PHE A 12 -18.71 -6.35 7.29
CA PHE A 12 -17.40 -6.49 6.67
C PHE A 12 -16.32 -6.71 7.74
N GLY A 13 -15.24 -7.36 7.34
CA GLY A 13 -14.14 -7.71 8.23
C GLY A 13 -13.03 -6.66 8.27
N GLN A 14 -12.06 -6.89 9.16
CA GLN A 14 -10.88 -6.02 9.32
C GLN A 14 -10.06 -5.88 8.02
N SER A 15 -10.02 -6.91 7.18
CA SER A 15 -9.33 -6.84 5.88
C SER A 15 -9.96 -5.80 4.96
N THR A 16 -11.31 -5.73 4.91
CA THR A 16 -12.04 -4.74 4.12
C THR A 16 -11.84 -3.34 4.70
N LEU A 17 -11.87 -3.18 6.03
CA LEU A 17 -11.55 -1.91 6.68
C LEU A 17 -10.14 -1.42 6.31
N ASN A 18 -9.15 -2.31 6.36
CA ASN A 18 -7.77 -2.00 6.01
C ASN A 18 -7.62 -1.59 4.53
N MET A 19 -8.36 -2.22 3.62
CA MET A 19 -8.39 -1.81 2.22
C MET A 19 -8.95 -0.40 2.06
N MET A 20 -10.15 -0.15 2.60
CA MET A 20 -10.83 1.15 2.46
C MET A 20 -9.99 2.29 3.05
N ARG A 21 -9.38 2.10 4.23
CA ARG A 21 -8.58 3.13 4.87
C ARG A 21 -7.28 3.43 4.12
N ILE A 22 -6.62 2.42 3.54
CA ILE A 22 -5.42 2.62 2.72
C ILE A 22 -5.75 3.33 1.42
N GLU A 23 -6.87 2.98 0.77
CA GLU A 23 -7.32 3.65 -0.45
C GLU A 23 -7.60 5.15 -0.26
N HIS A 24 -7.98 5.57 0.95
CA HIS A 24 -8.22 6.98 1.29
C HIS A 24 -6.99 7.68 1.90
N GLY A 25 -5.84 7.00 1.98
CA GLY A 25 -4.65 7.58 2.58
C GLY A 25 -4.73 7.77 4.11
N TYR A 26 -5.66 7.11 4.79
CA TYR A 26 -5.79 7.20 6.24
C TYR A 26 -4.67 6.40 6.94
N LYS A 27 -3.79 7.17 7.58
CA LYS A 27 -2.65 6.68 8.34
C LYS A 27 -3.14 6.07 9.65
N ILE A 28 -2.52 4.96 10.04
CA ILE A 28 -2.75 4.40 11.39
C ILE A 28 -1.69 4.96 12.34
N TRP A 29 -0.48 5.23 11.84
CA TRP A 29 0.64 5.69 12.65
C TRP A 29 1.35 6.90 12.03
N GLY A 30 1.40 8.00 12.78
CA GLY A 30 2.31 9.14 12.55
C GLY A 30 2.61 9.50 11.09
N ARG A 31 3.90 9.49 10.74
CA ARG A 31 4.45 9.92 9.43
C ARG A 31 4.51 8.80 8.37
N GLU A 32 3.54 7.89 8.34
CA GLU A 32 3.44 6.91 7.25
C GLU A 32 3.22 7.61 5.89
N VAL A 33 3.78 7.00 4.84
CA VAL A 33 3.72 7.42 3.43
C VAL A 33 3.07 6.30 2.64
N LEU A 34 2.06 6.63 1.84
CA LEU A 34 1.39 5.66 0.97
C LEU A 34 2.30 5.35 -0.21
N VAL A 35 2.47 4.06 -0.44
CA VAL A 35 3.28 3.44 -1.48
C VAL A 35 2.33 2.71 -2.40
N ILE A 36 2.35 3.10 -3.67
CA ILE A 36 1.61 2.43 -4.73
C ILE A 36 2.59 1.48 -5.41
N CYS A 37 2.25 0.19 -5.37
CA CYS A 37 2.98 -0.81 -6.14
C CYS A 37 2.33 -0.89 -7.52
N GLU A 38 3.11 -0.66 -8.58
CA GLU A 38 2.66 -1.05 -9.91
C GLU A 38 2.46 -2.58 -9.94
N PRO A 39 1.38 -3.06 -10.58
CA PRO A 39 1.26 -4.48 -10.83
C PRO A 39 2.48 -4.91 -11.64
N LEU A 40 3.17 -5.96 -11.16
CA LEU A 40 4.13 -6.66 -12.00
C LEU A 40 3.42 -7.08 -13.29
N THR A 41 4.13 -7.18 -14.40
CA THR A 41 3.61 -7.38 -15.78
C THR A 41 2.70 -8.61 -15.96
N GLU A 42 2.52 -9.41 -14.92
CA GLU A 42 1.64 -10.58 -14.84
C GLU A 42 0.50 -10.34 -13.85
N LEU A 43 -0.67 -10.94 -14.11
CA LEU A 43 -1.83 -10.94 -13.20
C LEU A 43 -1.47 -11.60 -11.87
N GLN A 44 -0.91 -10.82 -10.97
CA GLN A 44 -0.59 -11.28 -9.64
C GLN A 44 -1.56 -10.63 -8.67
N GLY A 45 -2.58 -11.40 -8.28
CA GLY A 45 -3.58 -11.03 -7.27
C GLY A 45 -2.97 -10.86 -5.89
N TRP A 46 -3.71 -11.19 -4.83
CA TRP A 46 -3.34 -10.99 -3.41
C TRP A 46 -1.90 -11.39 -2.97
N ARG A 47 -1.18 -12.21 -3.75
CA ARG A 47 0.22 -12.61 -3.50
C ARG A 47 1.25 -11.49 -3.68
N THR A 48 0.90 -10.40 -4.38
CA THR A 48 1.77 -9.22 -4.57
C THR A 48 1.68 -8.19 -3.47
N VAL A 49 0.75 -8.35 -2.52
CA VAL A 49 0.58 -7.39 -1.44
C VAL A 49 1.86 -7.35 -0.62
N PRO A 50 2.52 -6.18 -0.49
CA PRO A 50 3.70 -6.04 0.34
C PRO A 50 3.38 -6.48 1.76
N LYS A 51 4.20 -7.38 2.27
CA LYS A 51 4.05 -7.88 3.62
C LYS A 51 4.65 -6.90 4.61
N ARG A 52 4.05 -6.90 5.80
CA ARG A 52 4.59 -6.18 6.95
C ARG A 52 6.05 -6.58 7.15
N MET A 53 6.89 -5.59 7.46
CA MET A 53 8.35 -5.71 7.69
C MET A 53 9.23 -5.75 6.43
N GLU A 54 8.67 -5.75 5.22
CA GLU A 54 9.49 -5.63 4.01
C GLU A 54 10.28 -4.31 4.00
N VAL A 55 11.56 -4.41 3.67
CA VAL A 55 12.51 -3.29 3.71
C VAL A 55 12.59 -2.63 2.34
N ILE A 56 12.29 -1.34 2.28
CA ILE A 56 12.46 -0.53 1.07
C ILE A 56 13.95 -0.19 0.93
N ARG A 57 14.49 -0.41 -0.27
CA ARG A 57 15.86 -0.02 -0.65
C ARG A 57 15.81 0.95 -1.83
N LYS A 58 16.87 1.74 -2.01
CA LYS A 58 17.02 2.60 -3.20
C LYS A 58 17.52 1.78 -4.38
N GLU A 59 17.01 2.05 -5.58
CA GLU A 59 17.36 1.28 -6.79
C GLU A 59 18.88 1.37 -7.05
N GLY A 60 19.57 0.22 -7.09
CA GLY A 60 21.02 0.17 -7.31
C GLY A 60 21.90 0.31 -6.06
N SER A 61 21.32 0.42 -4.86
CA SER A 61 22.05 0.48 -3.58
C SER A 61 21.44 -0.48 -2.56
N GLU A 62 22.28 -1.07 -1.70
CA GLU A 62 21.83 -1.91 -0.57
C GLU A 62 21.28 -1.09 0.61
N ASP A 63 21.33 0.24 0.52
CA ASP A 63 20.92 1.14 1.58
C ASP A 63 19.42 1.03 1.87
N ARG A 64 19.12 0.79 3.14
CA ARG A 64 17.75 0.76 3.66
C ARG A 64 17.22 2.19 3.73
N VAL A 65 16.16 2.44 2.99
CA VAL A 65 15.51 3.76 2.94
C VAL A 65 14.13 3.78 3.60
N GLY A 66 13.56 2.60 3.87
CA GLY A 66 12.27 2.53 4.53
C GLY A 66 11.83 1.14 4.95
N GLN A 67 10.59 1.03 5.45
CA GLN A 67 9.97 -0.22 5.84
C GLN A 67 8.45 -0.19 5.70
N ILE A 68 7.89 -1.24 5.12
CA ILE A 68 6.44 -1.45 5.01
C ILE A 68 5.82 -1.68 6.39
N THR A 69 4.79 -0.91 6.70
CA THR A 69 4.01 -1.03 7.94
C THR A 69 2.74 -1.83 7.73
N SER A 70 2.09 -1.63 6.59
CA SER A 70 0.81 -2.25 6.28
C SER A 70 0.60 -2.33 4.77
N GLY A 71 -0.07 -3.38 4.30
CA GLY A 71 -0.33 -3.62 2.89
C GLY A 71 -1.74 -4.17 2.67
N THR A 72 -2.29 -3.91 1.49
CA THR A 72 -3.56 -4.46 1.02
C THR A 72 -3.56 -4.60 -0.49
N TYR A 73 -4.48 -5.39 -1.03
CA TYR A 73 -4.82 -5.35 -2.44
C TYR A 73 -6.08 -4.51 -2.61
N SER A 74 -6.04 -3.48 -3.46
CA SER A 74 -7.23 -2.74 -3.83
C SER A 74 -7.93 -3.46 -4.99
N VAL A 75 -9.10 -4.02 -4.72
CA VAL A 75 -9.95 -4.60 -5.77
C VAL A 75 -10.52 -3.53 -6.71
N ARG A 76 -10.66 -2.29 -6.22
CA ARG A 76 -11.18 -1.16 -6.99
C ARG A 76 -10.14 -0.60 -7.96
N LEU A 77 -8.89 -0.47 -7.51
CA LEU A 77 -7.77 0.05 -8.31
C LEU A 77 -7.01 -1.07 -9.04
N ASN A 78 -7.36 -2.33 -8.78
CA ASN A 78 -6.73 -3.53 -9.32
C ASN A 78 -5.20 -3.55 -9.12
N ARG A 79 -4.74 -3.08 -7.96
CA ARG A 79 -3.31 -2.97 -7.63
C ARG A 79 -3.02 -3.10 -6.12
N PRO A 80 -1.81 -3.53 -5.74
CA PRO A 80 -1.39 -3.52 -4.35
C PRO A 80 -1.09 -2.10 -3.86
N LEU A 81 -1.50 -1.81 -2.63
CA LEU A 81 -1.23 -0.55 -1.92
C LEU A 81 -0.58 -0.87 -0.58
N ALA A 82 0.36 -0.05 -0.14
CA ALA A 82 1.01 -0.23 1.15
C ALA A 82 1.33 1.12 1.81
N PHE A 83 1.42 1.15 3.13
CA PHE A 83 2.08 2.24 3.86
C PHE A 83 3.48 1.83 4.26
N ALA A 84 4.36 2.82 4.30
CA ALA A 84 5.73 2.64 4.74
C ALA A 84 6.22 3.82 5.59
N TRP A 85 7.17 3.52 6.46
CA TRP A 85 8.10 4.51 6.98
C TRP A 85 9.20 4.73 5.95
N VAL A 86 9.51 5.98 5.65
CA VAL A 86 10.58 6.36 4.73
C VAL A 86 11.47 7.41 5.39
N HIS A 87 12.76 7.38 5.09
CA HIS A 87 13.70 8.42 5.51
C HIS A 87 13.33 9.77 4.87
N MET A 88 13.52 10.87 5.62
CA MET A 88 13.21 12.24 5.13
C MET A 88 14.08 12.65 3.95
N ASP A 89 15.23 12.01 3.79
CA ASP A 89 16.21 12.32 2.74
C ASP A 89 15.81 11.77 1.36
N ILE A 90 14.70 11.02 1.28
CA ILE A 90 14.15 10.53 0.02
C ILE A 90 13.29 11.62 -0.61
N THR A 91 13.67 12.02 -1.82
CA THR A 91 12.87 12.94 -2.63
C THR A 91 11.94 12.19 -3.59
N PRO A 92 10.89 12.84 -4.13
CA PRO A 92 9.97 12.21 -5.08
C PRO A 92 10.62 11.70 -6.37
N GLU A 93 11.83 12.15 -6.71
CA GLU A 93 12.56 11.73 -7.90
C GLU A 93 13.36 10.44 -7.68
N ASP A 94 13.58 10.06 -6.43
CA ASP A 94 14.32 8.87 -6.06
C ASP A 94 13.46 7.61 -6.25
N LYS A 95 13.71 6.90 -7.36
CA LYS A 95 13.15 5.56 -7.57
C LYS A 95 13.64 4.62 -6.47
N SER A 96 12.70 4.12 -5.69
CA SER A 96 12.97 3.11 -4.66
C SER A 96 12.36 1.78 -5.07
N VAL A 97 13.04 0.70 -4.72
CA VAL A 97 12.66 -0.65 -5.12
C VAL A 97 12.54 -1.49 -3.86
N LEU A 98 11.36 -2.05 -3.66
CA LEU A 98 11.18 -3.24 -2.85
C LEU A 98 11.49 -4.44 -3.74
N SER A 99 12.07 -5.49 -3.17
CA SER A 99 12.42 -6.74 -3.87
C SER A 99 11.26 -7.36 -4.68
N GLN A 100 10.03 -6.91 -4.47
CA GLN A 100 8.82 -7.34 -5.17
C GLN A 100 7.89 -6.20 -5.64
N CYS A 101 8.21 -4.93 -5.38
CA CYS A 101 7.46 -3.76 -5.85
C CYS A 101 8.40 -2.65 -6.28
N ARG A 102 8.21 -2.10 -7.48
CA ARG A 102 8.82 -0.82 -7.83
C ARG A 102 7.98 0.30 -7.21
N LEU A 103 8.58 1.12 -6.34
CA LEU A 103 7.92 2.34 -5.89
C LEU A 103 8.00 3.37 -7.02
N LEU A 104 6.84 3.80 -7.50
CA LEU A 104 6.72 5.08 -8.18
C LEU A 104 6.06 6.03 -7.19
N THR A 105 6.81 7.06 -6.82
CA THR A 105 6.40 8.13 -5.92
C THR A 105 5.31 8.98 -6.59
N TRP A 106 4.08 8.77 -6.12
CA TRP A 106 2.87 9.61 -6.14
C TRP A 106 2.29 10.18 -7.45
N GLU A 107 1.04 9.79 -7.71
CA GLU A 107 -0.07 10.72 -7.97
C GLU A 107 -1.14 10.45 -6.90
N ILE A 108 -1.66 11.49 -6.24
CA ILE A 108 -3.02 11.70 -5.69
C ILE A 108 -2.93 12.90 -4.73
N CYS A 109 -3.46 14.04 -5.21
CA CYS A 109 -3.88 15.19 -4.41
C CYS A 109 -5.16 14.86 -3.63
#